data_AF-A0A7J9RR51-F1
#
_entry.id   AF-A0A7J9RR51-F1
#
_cell.length_a   1.000
_cell.length_b   1.000
_cell.length_c   1.000
_cell.angle_alpha   90.00
_cell.angle_beta   90.00
_cell.angle_gamma   90.00
#
_symmetry.space_group_name_H-M   'P 1'
#
loop_
_entity.id
_entity.type
_entity.pdbx_description
1 polymer ?
#
loop_
_entity_poly.entity_id
_entity_poly.type
_entity_poly.pdbx_seq_one_letter_code
_entity_poly.pdbx_strand_id
1 'polypeptide(L)' 'GDVVIVGDRSDIQISLINSGCSAIIITGDSPVSYEVESAAAKAGTLIISSPHDTFITAHSPAT' A
#
# COMPACT_ATOMS: atom_id res chain seq x y z
N GLY A 1 -1.22 -9.42 -11.74
CA GLY A 1 -0.93 -8.06 -11.27
C GLY A 1 -0.44 -8.16 -9.86
N ASP A 2 0.66 -7.50 -9.53
CA ASP A 2 1.34 -7.67 -8.25
C ASP A 2 0.66 -6.85 -7.14
N VAL A 3 0.58 -7.45 -5.95
CA VAL A 3 0.09 -6.80 -4.73
C VAL A 3 1.24 -6.76 -3.73
N VAL A 4 1.53 -5.59 -3.18
CA VAL A 4 2.68 -5.39 -2.29
C VAL A 4 2.21 -4.86 -0.95
N ILE A 5 2.71 -5.44 0.16
CA ILE A 5 2.49 -4.93 1.52
C ILE A 5 3.65 -4.02 1.89
N VAL A 6 3.35 -2.81 2.35
CA VAL A 6 4.33 -1.78 2.69
C VAL A 6 3.95 -1.00 3.94
N GLY A 7 4.95 -0.46 4.61
CA GLY A 7 4.77 0.49 5.72
C GLY A 7 4.44 1.91 5.23
N ASP A 8 4.70 2.89 6.08
CA ASP A 8 4.33 4.30 5.94
C ASP A 8 5.29 5.15 5.08
N ARG A 9 6.31 4.54 4.50
CA ARG A 9 7.31 5.22 3.67
C ARG A 9 6.76 5.60 2.30
N SER A 10 6.33 6.84 2.14
CA SER A 10 5.76 7.39 0.90
C SER A 10 6.68 7.28 -0.32
N ASP A 11 7.99 7.43 -0.15
CA ASP A 11 8.97 7.27 -1.24
C ASP A 11 8.95 5.84 -1.83
N ILE A 12 8.84 4.84 -0.96
CA ILE A 12 8.73 3.43 -1.36
C ILE A 12 7.37 3.15 -1.99
N GLN A 13 6.28 3.67 -1.41
CA GLN A 13 4.92 3.52 -1.95
C GLN A 13 4.83 4.06 -3.39
N ILE A 14 5.34 5.26 -3.64
CA ILE A 14 5.34 5.89 -4.97
C ILE A 14 6.21 5.10 -5.96
N SER A 15 7.38 4.61 -5.53
CA SER A 15 8.27 3.80 -6.37
C SER A 15 7.57 2.53 -6.87
N LEU A 16 6.83 1.85 -5.99
CA LEU A 16 6.06 0.65 -6.33
C LEU A 16 4.90 0.96 -7.28
N ILE A 17 4.13 2.01 -7.02
CA ILE A 17 3.07 2.47 -7.92
C ILE A 17 3.62 2.72 -9.33
N ASN A 18 4.74 3.46 -9.44
CA ASN A 18 5.38 3.74 -10.72
C ASN A 18 5.97 2.51 -11.40
N SER A 19 6.21 1.43 -10.65
CA SER A 19 6.68 0.14 -11.18
C SER A 19 5.54 -0.70 -11.78
N GLY A 20 4.29 -0.24 -11.71
CA GLY A 20 3.13 -0.91 -12.33
C GLY A 20 2.44 -1.94 -11.44
N CYS A 21 2.59 -1.84 -10.11
CA CYS A 21 1.84 -2.68 -9.18
C CYS A 21 0.33 -2.49 -9.35
N SER A 22 -0.44 -3.58 -9.25
CA SER A 22 -1.89 -3.52 -9.34
C SER A 22 -2.53 -3.02 -8.04
N ALA A 23 -1.90 -3.30 -6.90
CA ALA A 23 -2.32 -2.76 -5.61
C ALA A 23 -1.15 -2.63 -4.63
N ILE A 24 -1.28 -1.70 -3.68
CA ILE A 24 -0.44 -1.62 -2.49
C ILE A 24 -1.31 -1.69 -1.22
N ILE A 25 -0.83 -2.41 -0.21
CA ILE A 25 -1.45 -2.50 1.11
C ILE A 25 -0.55 -1.76 2.10
N ILE A 26 -1.02 -0.65 2.63
CA ILE A 26 -0.30 0.20 3.59
C ILE A 26 -0.67 -0.22 5.01
N THR A 27 0.32 -0.57 5.82
CA THR A 27 0.13 -1.11 7.18
C THR A 27 0.38 -0.07 8.27
N GLY A 28 -0.20 -0.28 9.46
CA GLY A 28 0.05 0.53 10.66
C GLY A 28 -0.86 1.76 10.80
N ASP A 29 -1.97 1.81 10.06
CA ASP A 29 -2.95 2.92 10.07
C ASP A 29 -2.37 4.31 9.77
N SER A 30 -1.20 4.36 9.14
CA SER A 30 -0.57 5.62 8.79
C SER A 30 -1.37 6.36 7.70
N PRO A 31 -1.54 7.69 7.81
CA PRO A 31 -2.23 8.46 6.80
C PRO A 31 -1.51 8.37 5.45
N VAL A 32 -2.28 8.15 4.39
CA VAL A 32 -1.76 8.14 3.01
C VAL A 32 -1.59 9.58 2.56
N SER A 33 -0.40 9.92 2.03
CA SER A 33 -0.15 11.28 1.55
C SER A 33 -0.87 11.55 0.22
N TYR A 34 -1.19 12.82 -0.04
CA TYR A 34 -1.81 13.24 -1.29
C TYR A 34 -0.97 12.85 -2.52
N GLU A 35 0.36 12.88 -2.41
CA GLU A 35 1.27 12.47 -3.49
C GLU A 35 1.11 10.98 -3.84
N VAL A 36 0.93 10.12 -2.83
CA VAL A 36 0.71 8.68 -3.00
C VAL A 36 -0.65 8.43 -3.65
N GLU A 37 -1.71 9.08 -3.15
CA GLU A 37 -3.05 8.98 -3.74
C GLU A 37 -3.06 9.46 -5.20
N SER A 38 -2.40 10.58 -5.49
CA SER A 38 -2.31 11.14 -6.84
C SER A 38 -1.53 10.21 -7.78
N ALA A 39 -0.43 9.61 -7.32
CA ALA A 39 0.34 8.66 -8.10
C ALA A 39 -0.49 7.40 -8.42
N ALA A 40 -1.17 6.85 -7.41
CA ALA A 40 -1.99 5.65 -7.57
C ALA A 40 -3.17 5.88 -8.53
N ALA A 41 -3.86 7.01 -8.42
CA ALA A 41 -4.94 7.38 -9.34
C ALA A 41 -4.46 7.51 -10.79
N LYS A 42 -3.27 8.07 -11.02
CA LYS A 42 -2.67 8.18 -12.36
C LYS A 42 -2.25 6.83 -12.92
N ALA A 43 -1.72 5.95 -12.09
CA ALA A 43 -1.22 4.63 -12.49
C ALA A 43 -2.33 3.56 -12.59
N GLY A 44 -3.51 3.82 -12.01
CA GLY A 44 -4.57 2.82 -11.88
C GLY A 44 -4.27 1.77 -10.80
N THR A 45 -3.43 2.10 -9.81
CA THR A 45 -3.08 1.23 -8.69
C THR A 45 -4.11 1.37 -7.56
N LEU A 46 -4.58 0.25 -7.02
CA LEU A 46 -5.46 0.25 -5.84
C LEU A 46 -4.65 0.48 -4.55
N ILE A 47 -5.15 1.35 -3.66
CA ILE A 47 -4.62 1.52 -2.30
C ILE A 47 -5.57 0.86 -1.31
N ILE A 48 -5.03 0.03 -0.42
CA ILE A 48 -5.74 -0.57 0.71
C ILE A 48 -4.98 -0.20 1.98
N SER A 49 -5.68 0.27 3.02
CA SER A 49 -5.08 0.55 4.32
C SER A 49 -5.45 -0.53 5.33
N SER A 50 -4.47 -1.02 6.08
CA SER A 50 -4.63 -1.95 7.19
C SER A 50 -4.23 -1.27 8.49
N PRO A 51 -5.05 -1.35 9.56
CA PRO A 51 -4.69 -0.82 10.86
C PRO A 51 -3.63 -1.69 11.56
N HIS A 52 -3.35 -2.88 11.03
CA HIS A 52 -2.38 -3.82 11.59
C HIS A 52 -0.99 -3.62 11.01
N ASP A 53 0.03 -4.09 11.70
CA ASP A 53 1.39 -4.16 11.17
C ASP A 53 1.50 -5.13 9.99
N THR A 54 2.68 -5.17 9.35
CA THR A 54 2.94 -6.06 8.21
C THR A 54 2.76 -7.54 8.53
N PHE A 55 3.15 -7.98 9.74
CA PHE A 55 3.08 -9.39 10.10
C PHE A 55 1.63 -9.85 10.20
N ILE A 56 0.79 -9.13 10.95
CA ILE A 56 -0.63 -9.46 11.11
C ILE A 56 -1.39 -9.25 9.80
N THR A 57 -1.04 -8.22 9.03
CA THR A 57 -1.66 -7.98 7.71
C THR A 57 -1.37 -9.12 6.73
N ALA A 58 -0.15 -9.64 6.72
CA ALA A 58 0.25 -10.77 5.87
C ALA A 58 -0.24 -12.13 6.42
N HIS A 59 -0.42 -12.24 7.73
CA HIS A 59 -0.81 -13.44 8.45
C HIS A 59 -2.10 -13.18 9.23
N SER A 60 -3.20 -12.97 8.50
CA SER A 60 -4.51 -12.88 9.12
C SER A 60 -4.83 -14.23 9.78
N PRO A 61 -4.98 -14.29 11.12
CA PRO A 61 -5.41 -15.52 11.77
C PRO A 61 -6.82 -15.83 11.25
N ALA A 62 -6.98 -16.98 10.60
CA ALA A 62 -8.30 -17.49 10.29
C ALA A 62 -9.08 -17.58 11.60
N THR A 63 -10.21 -16.86 11.65
CA THR A 63 -11.10 -16.78 12.81
C THR A 63 -11.53 -18.15 13.31
#